data_AF-A0A9E6XUD9-F1
#
_entry.id   AF-A0A9E6XUD9-F1
#
_cell.length_a   1.000
_cell.length_b   1.000
_cell.length_c   1.000
_cell.angle_alpha   90.00
_cell.angle_beta   90.00
_cell.angle_gamma   90.00
#
_symmetry.space_group_name_H-M   'P 1'
#
loop_
_entity.id
_entity.type
_entity.pdbx_description
1 polymer ?
#
loop_
_entity_poly.entity_id
_entity_poly.type
_entity_poly.pdbx_seq_one_letter_code
_entity_poly.pdbx_strand_id
1 'polypeptide(L)' 'MGDDELTTEQLKAIQADRASSEDAEAQEAEMESDERVHRRRADKAAYLRDKLAEQAESDLEG' A
#
# COMPACT_ATOMS: atom_id res chain seq x y z
N MET A 1 20.75 15.63 -8.13
CA MET A 1 19.75 15.28 -7.11
C MET A 1 19.70 13.77 -7.15
N GLY A 2 20.17 13.10 -6.10
CA GLY A 2 20.30 11.64 -6.12
C GLY A 2 18.93 11.01 -6.25
N ASP A 3 18.76 10.15 -7.25
CA ASP A 3 17.63 9.23 -7.35
C ASP A 3 17.78 8.20 -6.21
N ASP A 4 17.31 8.55 -5.01
CA ASP A 4 17.16 7.57 -3.93
C ASP A 4 15.97 6.67 -4.28
N GLU A 5 16.25 5.67 -5.12
CA GLU A 5 15.33 4.60 -5.42
C GLU A 5 15.05 3.82 -4.12
N LEU A 6 13.78 3.82 -3.70
CA LEU A 6 13.37 3.16 -2.47
C LEU A 6 13.56 1.64 -2.60
N THR A 7 14.08 1.02 -1.55
CA THR A 7 14.16 -0.45 -1.47
C THR A 7 12.76 -1.06 -1.43
N THR A 8 12.63 -2.32 -1.85
CA THR A 8 11.37 -3.09 -1.79
C THR A 8 10.79 -3.13 -0.38
N GLU A 9 11.63 -3.24 0.67
CA GLU A 9 11.17 -3.19 2.06
C GLU A 9 10.62 -1.82 2.47
N GLN A 10 11.25 -0.72 2.03
CA GLN A 10 10.72 0.63 2.26
C GLN A 10 9.39 0.83 1.53
N LEU A 11 9.28 0.34 0.29
CA LEU A 11 8.04 0.39 -0.47
C LEU A 11 6.93 -0.43 0.20
N LYS A 12 7.23 -1.61 0.74
CA LYS A 12 6.28 -2.42 1.52
C LYS A 12 5.76 -1.66 2.74
N ALA A 13 6.65 -1.01 3.50
CA ALA A 13 6.27 -0.21 4.65
C ALA A 13 5.33 0.95 4.25
N ILE A 14 5.68 1.68 3.18
CA ILE A 14 4.84 2.77 2.65
C ILE A 14 3.44 2.27 2.26
N GLN A 15 3.34 1.12 1.60
CA GLN A 15 2.03 0.57 1.22
C GLN A 15 1.24 0.06 2.43
N ALA A 16 1.90 -0.48 3.46
CA ALA A 16 1.25 -0.87 4.70
C ALA A 16 0.68 0.35 5.44
N ASP A 17 1.46 1.42 5.59
CA ASP A 17 1.03 2.68 6.20
C ASP A 17 -0.14 3.27 5.41
N ARG A 18 -0.03 3.31 4.09
CA ARG A 18 -1.09 3.81 3.22
C ARG A 18 -2.38 3.00 3.34
N ALA A 19 -2.29 1.67 3.40
CA ALA A 19 -3.46 0.82 3.59
C ALA A 19 -4.16 1.13 4.92
N SER A 20 -3.38 1.29 6.00
CA SER A 20 -3.94 1.65 7.31
C SER A 20 -4.57 3.03 7.32
N SER A 21 -3.93 4.03 6.71
CA SER A 21 -4.48 5.39 6.67
C SER A 21 -5.75 5.47 5.84
N GLU A 22 -5.79 4.84 4.67
CA GLU A 22 -6.99 4.82 3.83
C GLU A 22 -8.13 4.03 4.49
N ASP A 23 -7.84 3.00 5.28
CA ASP A 23 -8.87 2.31 6.06
C ASP A 23 -9.44 3.20 7.17
N ALA A 24 -8.59 3.95 7.88
CA ALA A 24 -9.03 4.93 8.87
C ALA A 24 -9.91 6.03 8.26
N GLU A 25 -9.49 6.60 7.13
CA GLU A 25 -10.26 7.59 6.38
C GLU A 25 -11.60 7.02 5.88
N ALA A 26 -11.64 5.74 5.50
CA ALA A 26 -12.90 5.08 5.13
C ALA A 26 -13.87 4.96 6.32
N GLN A 27 -13.36 4.72 7.53
CA GLN A 27 -14.17 4.62 8.74
C GLN A 27 -14.72 5.99 9.20
N GLU A 28 -13.97 7.06 8.92
CA GLU A 28 -14.34 8.43 9.27
C GLU A 28 -15.17 9.15 8.18
N ALA A 29 -15.26 8.57 6.99
CA ALA A 29 -15.94 9.18 5.85
C ALA A 29 -17.45 9.40 6.12
N GLU A 30 -17.90 10.65 5.98
CA GLU A 30 -19.30 11.03 6.16
C GLU A 30 -20.21 10.60 4.98
N MET A 31 -19.62 10.40 3.80
CA MET A 31 -20.33 10.01 2.59
C MET A 31 -19.94 8.59 2.15
N GLU A 32 -20.94 7.78 1.79
CA GLU A 32 -20.71 6.42 1.26
C GLU A 32 -19.82 6.41 0.00
N SER A 33 -19.86 7.46 -0.82
CA SER A 33 -18.98 7.56 -2.00
C SER A 33 -17.52 7.61 -1.59
N ASP A 34 -17.22 8.32 -0.51
CA ASP A 34 -15.87 8.58 -0.03
C ASP A 34 -15.36 7.36 0.72
N GLU A 35 -16.18 6.77 1.59
CA GLU A 35 -15.92 5.46 2.21
C GLU A 35 -15.52 4.41 1.16
N ARG A 36 -16.31 4.29 0.07
CA ARG A 36 -16.02 3.34 -1.01
C ARG A 36 -14.72 3.64 -1.74
N VAL A 37 -14.37 4.92 -1.92
CA VAL A 37 -13.11 5.31 -2.56
C VAL A 37 -11.93 4.96 -1.66
N HIS A 38 -12.01 5.29 -0.38
CA HIS A 38 -10.97 5.01 0.61
C HIS A 38 -10.76 3.50 0.79
N ARG A 39 -11.83 2.70 0.91
CA ARG A 39 -11.72 1.23 0.95
C ARG A 39 -11.00 0.66 -0.29
N ARG A 40 -11.37 1.11 -1.49
CA ARG A 40 -10.69 0.66 -2.72
C ARG A 40 -9.20 1.03 -2.74
N ARG A 41 -8.83 2.17 -2.14
CA ARG A 41 -7.43 2.59 -2.03
C ARG A 41 -6.69 1.76 -0.98
N ALA A 42 -7.31 1.44 0.14
CA ALA A 42 -6.76 0.54 1.15
C ALA A 42 -6.50 -0.85 0.55
N ASP A 43 -7.48 -1.43 -0.14
CA ASP A 43 -7.36 -2.72 -0.84
C ASP A 43 -6.21 -2.71 -1.85
N LYS A 44 -6.10 -1.64 -2.64
CA LYS A 44 -5.04 -1.50 -3.64
C LYS A 44 -3.66 -1.42 -2.97
N ALA A 45 -3.53 -0.67 -1.88
CA ALA A 45 -2.27 -0.56 -1.16
C ALA A 45 -1.85 -1.90 -0.55
N ALA A 46 -2.80 -2.63 0.06
CA ALA A 46 -2.56 -3.98 0.57
C ALA A 46 -2.11 -4.94 -0.55
N TYR A 47 -2.78 -4.93 -1.70
CA TYR A 47 -2.38 -5.72 -2.87
C TYR A 47 -0.96 -5.39 -3.34
N LEU A 48 -0.61 -4.10 -3.41
CA LEU A 48 0.75 -3.69 -3.82
C LEU A 48 1.81 -4.13 -2.83
N ARG A 49 1.53 -4.07 -1.52
CA ARG A 49 2.43 -4.61 -0.47
C ARG A 49 2.69 -6.09 -0.70
N ASP A 50 1.63 -6.86 -0.95
CA ASP A 50 1.74 -8.31 -1.14
C ASP A 50 2.51 -8.64 -2.43
N LYS A 51 2.30 -7.87 -3.51
CA LYS A 51 3.09 -7.99 -4.74
C LYS A 51 4.57 -7.68 -4.55
N LEU A 52 4.90 -6.69 -3.74
CA LEU A 52 6.29 -6.38 -3.41
C LEU A 52 6.93 -7.50 -2.57
N ALA A 53 6.16 -8.17 -1.71
CA ALA A 53 6.63 -9.34 -0.96
C ALA A 53 6.91 -10.52 -1.89
N GLU A 54 5.98 -10.84 -2.81
CA GLU A 54 6.19 -11.88 -3.84
C GLU A 54 7.43 -11.58 -4.71
N GLN A 55 7.64 -10.31 -5.07
CA GLN A 55 8.81 -9.89 -5.85
C GLN A 55 10.11 -10.08 -5.05
N ALA A 56 10.13 -9.67 -3.78
CA ALA A 56 11.30 -9.86 -2.93
C ALA A 56 11.66 -11.34 -2.75
N GLU A 57 10.67 -12.22 -2.65
CA GLU A 57 10.89 -13.67 -2.59
C GLU A 57 11.43 -14.22 -3.92
N SER A 58 10.86 -13.78 -5.05
CA SER A 58 11.30 -14.21 -6.38
C SER A 58 12.73 -13.76 -6.72
N ASP A 59 13.12 -12.55 -6.29
CA ASP A 59 14.48 -12.01 -6.48
C ASP A 59 15.52 -12.73 -5.61
N LEU A 60 15.10 -13.45 -4.55
CA LEU A 60 15.98 -14.24 -3.68
C LEU A 60 16.18 -15.69 -4.19
N GLU A 61 15.27 -16.21 -5.01
CA GLU A 61 15.32 -17.58 -5.55
C GLU A 61 15.99 -17.71 -6.93
N GLY A 62 16.32 -16.59 -7.58
CA GLY A 62 17.01 -16.52 -8.89
C GLY A 62 18.52 -16.33 -8.79
#